data_AF-A0A922HSG1-F1
#
_entry.id   AF-A0A922HSG1-F1
#
_cell.length_a   1.000
_cell.length_b   1.000
_cell.length_c   1.000
_cell.angle_alpha   90.00
_cell.angle_beta   90.00
_cell.angle_gamma   90.00
#
_symmetry.space_group_name_H-M   'P 1'
#
loop_
_entity.id
_entity.type
_entity.pdbx_description
1 polymer ?
#
loop_
_entity_poly.entity_id
_entity_poly.type
_entity_poly.pdbx_seq_one_letter_code
_entity_poly.pdbx_strand_id
1 'polypeptide(L)'
;MLSTIQSKLSSMTERNINFSDIMNRGFKLIQIFSARLRYSIDDYEQRQIPRTFRTLRLAIWTTMNAWATLLTFYFVIFFNNNNHLLINLNILELISNTKRLDLFFMAILIIFTIMEIMWLELFQRILFYQSPMNDFLIVCFQYNEKKLRQKYRKFLIDFHIISNLVGICLYSISTVIILLMSLIYAIYMIEVYLNHTISMIQMIVTTIIFIPVFVHIIFILGQIFLAINFLVFLIEFLKKRFEQLANISNTIYVSFNKKTEYGIILFNRFRYNYIQLFKETKRFNGTISFLLLYMETGSKAWSIIFCIFYSQQIQMNLIAFISGFILISLYFFMIGLYSRLAQMPLNNQLCRRRLAFWMAEQSRYWNKFKHRNYHQQKCIRILMIKLNFFIQIMAHNRFGFTCGRLFFITKFKYIELFLMNVPIIMLFYRKICMMDN
;
A
#
# COMPACT_ATOMS: atom_id res chain seq x y z
N MET A 1 -1.48 -35.59 -1.18
CA MET A 1 -0.89 -34.24 -1.33
C MET A 1 -1.94 -33.13 -1.21
N LEU A 2 -3.03 -33.15 -1.99
CA LEU A 2 -4.15 -32.19 -1.84
C LEU A 2 -4.90 -32.32 -0.50
N SER A 3 -5.15 -33.55 -0.04
CA SER A 3 -5.73 -33.84 1.29
C SER A 3 -4.82 -33.41 2.45
N THR A 4 -3.50 -33.49 2.23
CA THR A 4 -2.46 -33.09 3.18
C THR A 4 -2.30 -31.58 3.25
N ILE A 5 -2.52 -30.88 2.14
CA ILE A 5 -2.62 -29.42 2.09
C ILE A 5 -3.94 -28.96 2.73
N GLN A 6 -5.06 -29.65 2.49
CA GLN A 6 -6.34 -29.39 3.14
C GLN A 6 -6.28 -29.58 4.65
N SER A 7 -5.62 -30.63 5.16
CA SER A 7 -5.46 -30.86 6.60
C SER A 7 -4.47 -29.87 7.26
N LYS A 8 -3.47 -29.39 6.51
CA LYS A 8 -2.60 -28.29 6.96
C LYS A 8 -3.30 -26.93 6.92
N LEU A 9 -4.17 -26.69 5.95
CA LEU A 9 -5.03 -25.51 5.90
C LEU A 9 -6.07 -25.54 7.03
N SER A 10 -6.68 -26.69 7.28
CA SER A 10 -7.69 -26.85 8.34
C SER A 10 -7.07 -26.70 9.73
N SER A 11 -5.88 -27.27 9.97
CA SER A 11 -5.14 -27.08 11.22
C SER A 11 -4.52 -25.67 11.37
N MET A 12 -4.27 -24.95 10.27
CA MET A 12 -3.97 -23.52 10.31
C MET A 12 -5.20 -22.67 10.63
N THR A 13 -6.40 -23.08 10.21
CA THR A 13 -7.67 -22.42 10.56
C THR A 13 -8.18 -22.75 11.97
N GLU A 14 -7.74 -23.86 12.59
CA GLU A 14 -8.10 -24.25 13.96
C GLU A 14 -7.22 -23.61 15.05
N ARG A 15 -6.08 -23.02 14.69
CA ARG A 15 -5.45 -22.08 15.61
C ARG A 15 -6.38 -20.89 15.74
N ASN A 16 -6.86 -20.62 16.95
CA ASN A 16 -7.54 -19.38 17.31
C ASN A 16 -6.58 -18.20 17.05
N ILE A 17 -6.46 -17.78 15.79
CA ILE A 17 -5.68 -16.61 15.41
C ILE A 17 -6.46 -15.41 15.92
N ASN A 18 -5.96 -14.82 16.99
CA ASN A 18 -6.51 -13.61 17.54
C ASN A 18 -6.10 -12.43 16.66
N PHE A 19 -6.94 -11.39 16.62
CA PHE A 19 -6.65 -10.18 15.86
C PHE A 19 -5.41 -9.47 16.41
N SER A 20 -5.15 -9.56 17.71
CA SER A 20 -3.91 -9.09 18.34
C SER A 20 -2.66 -9.73 17.72
N ASP A 21 -2.69 -11.03 17.41
CA ASP A 21 -1.56 -11.73 16.79
C ASP A 21 -1.32 -11.25 15.36
N ILE A 22 -2.39 -11.00 14.61
CA ILE A 22 -2.34 -10.42 13.26
C ILE A 22 -1.67 -9.05 13.30
N MET A 23 -2.11 -8.18 14.23
CA MET A 23 -1.57 -6.84 14.40
C MET A 23 -0.11 -6.86 14.82
N ASN A 24 0.27 -7.74 15.76
CA ASN A 24 1.65 -7.91 16.21
C ASN A 24 2.59 -8.36 15.07
N ARG A 25 2.17 -9.34 14.26
CA ARG A 25 2.95 -9.81 13.11
C ARG A 25 3.10 -8.71 12.05
N GLY A 26 2.00 -8.03 11.72
CA GLY A 26 2.01 -6.94 10.76
C GLY A 26 2.88 -5.76 11.20
N PHE A 27 2.84 -5.41 12.49
CA PHE A 27 3.71 -4.37 13.04
C PHE A 27 5.19 -4.74 12.93
N LYS A 28 5.57 -5.99 13.22
CA LYS A 28 6.94 -6.48 13.00
C LYS A 28 7.38 -6.36 11.54
N LEU A 29 6.48 -6.63 10.58
CA LEU A 29 6.79 -6.45 9.15
C LEU A 29 7.03 -4.98 8.79
N ILE A 30 6.20 -4.05 9.31
CA ILE A 30 6.42 -2.61 9.14
C ILE A 30 7.77 -2.21 9.75
N GLN A 31 8.11 -2.70 10.93
CA GLN A 31 9.38 -2.37 11.60
C GLN A 31 10.60 -2.79 10.79
N ILE A 32 10.56 -4.00 10.22
CA ILE A 32 11.68 -4.55 9.47
C ILE A 32 11.83 -3.84 8.12
N PHE A 33 10.74 -3.77 7.34
CA PHE A 33 10.83 -3.37 5.94
C PHE A 33 10.53 -1.88 5.69
N SER A 34 9.68 -1.24 6.50
CA SER A 34 9.25 0.14 6.26
C SER A 34 9.86 1.16 7.21
N ALA A 35 9.92 0.88 8.52
CA ALA A 35 10.52 1.80 9.48
C ALA A 35 12.03 1.59 9.63
N ARG A 36 12.49 0.34 9.45
CA ARG A 36 13.88 -0.11 9.67
C ARG A 36 14.36 0.14 11.11
N LEU A 37 13.43 0.19 12.06
CA LEU A 37 13.67 0.54 13.45
C LEU A 37 13.04 -0.50 14.37
N ARG A 38 13.79 -0.97 15.37
CA ARG A 38 13.28 -1.91 16.39
C ARG A 38 12.76 -1.15 17.60
N TYR A 39 11.45 -1.12 17.81
CA TYR A 39 10.83 -0.49 18.98
C TYR A 39 9.58 -1.28 19.41
N SER A 40 8.95 -0.95 20.52
CA SER A 40 7.62 -1.47 20.86
C SER A 40 6.55 -0.41 20.56
N ILE A 41 5.28 -0.82 20.44
CA ILE A 41 4.20 0.17 20.29
C ILE A 41 4.05 1.01 21.56
N ASP A 42 4.33 0.42 22.72
CA ASP A 42 4.30 1.07 24.03
C ASP A 42 5.43 2.10 24.15
N ASP A 43 6.64 1.80 23.64
CA ASP A 43 7.77 2.75 23.61
C ASP A 43 7.40 3.99 22.81
N TYR A 44 6.66 3.81 21.71
CA TYR A 44 6.19 4.92 20.88
C TYR A 44 5.08 5.71 21.60
N GLU A 45 4.13 5.04 22.25
CA GLU A 45 3.04 5.67 23.01
C GLU A 45 3.59 6.50 24.19
N GLN A 46 4.58 5.97 24.91
CA GLN A 46 5.24 6.64 26.03
C GLN A 46 6.28 7.67 25.59
N ARG A 47 6.56 7.78 24.29
CA ARG A 47 7.57 8.67 23.70
C ARG A 47 9.01 8.39 24.17
N GLN A 48 9.33 7.12 24.36
CA GLN A 48 10.60 6.64 24.92
C GLN A 48 11.28 5.58 24.04
N ILE A 49 11.26 5.75 22.71
CA ILE A 49 12.06 4.90 21.82
C ILE A 49 13.54 5.04 22.17
N PRO A 50 14.21 3.94 22.59
CA PRO A 50 15.60 3.98 23.00
C PRO A 50 16.49 4.26 21.78
N ARG A 51 17.26 5.36 21.81
CA ARG A 51 18.20 5.75 20.75
C ARG A 51 19.55 5.03 20.84
N THR A 52 19.51 3.71 21.03
CA THR A 52 20.71 2.89 21.11
C THR A 52 21.10 2.35 19.74
N PHE A 53 22.36 1.94 19.58
CA PHE A 53 22.82 1.27 18.35
C PHE A 53 21.98 0.03 18.03
N ARG A 54 21.51 -0.72 19.04
CA ARG A 54 20.67 -1.91 18.84
C ARG A 54 19.35 -1.59 18.13
N THR A 55 18.74 -0.45 18.46
CA THR A 55 17.49 0.04 17.86
C THR A 55 17.70 0.47 16.41
N LEU A 56 18.80 1.19 16.15
CA LEU A 56 19.12 1.82 14.87
C LEU A 56 19.94 0.93 13.93
N ARG A 57 20.49 -0.20 14.40
CA ARG A 57 21.37 -1.09 13.63
C ARG A 57 20.78 -1.47 12.28
N LEU A 58 19.47 -1.77 12.25
CA LEU A 58 18.79 -2.16 11.03
C LEU A 58 18.73 -0.98 10.04
N ALA A 59 18.34 0.20 10.49
CA ALA A 59 18.32 1.42 9.68
C ALA A 59 19.72 1.72 9.11
N ILE A 60 20.76 1.69 9.95
CA ILE A 60 22.14 1.97 9.51
C ILE A 60 22.58 0.97 8.43
N TRP A 61 22.44 -0.34 8.66
CA TRP A 61 22.88 -1.34 7.69
C TRP A 61 22.11 -1.28 6.37
N THR A 62 20.78 -1.15 6.44
CA THR A 62 19.94 -1.12 5.24
C THR A 62 20.13 0.15 4.44
N THR A 63 20.32 1.30 5.09
CA THR A 63 20.61 2.56 4.41
C THR A 63 22.00 2.59 3.82
N MET A 64 23.03 2.13 4.54
CA MET A 64 24.38 1.97 3.98
C MET A 64 24.34 1.08 2.73
N ASN A 65 23.59 -0.03 2.78
CA ASN A 65 23.40 -0.88 1.61
C ASN A 65 22.68 -0.15 0.47
N ALA A 66 21.62 0.62 0.77
CA ALA A 66 20.90 1.40 -0.24
C ALA A 66 21.75 2.50 -0.89
N TRP A 67 22.58 3.20 -0.11
CA TRP A 67 23.49 4.21 -0.65
C TRP A 67 24.60 3.56 -1.48
N ALA A 68 25.13 2.42 -1.05
CA ALA A 68 26.08 1.65 -1.85
C ALA A 68 25.48 1.24 -3.20
N THR A 69 24.22 0.78 -3.24
CA THR A 69 23.57 0.40 -4.50
C THR A 69 23.27 1.57 -5.41
N LEU A 70 22.80 2.70 -4.87
CA LEU A 70 22.61 3.92 -5.64
C LEU A 70 23.92 4.40 -6.26
N LEU A 71 25.00 4.37 -5.48
CA LEU A 71 26.34 4.73 -5.92
C LEU A 71 26.87 3.74 -6.98
N THR A 72 26.62 2.44 -6.83
CA THR A 72 26.91 1.43 -7.86
C THR A 72 26.23 1.75 -9.18
N PHE A 73 24.91 1.98 -9.18
CA PHE A 73 24.19 2.33 -10.42
C PHE A 73 24.68 3.64 -11.01
N TYR A 74 24.94 4.65 -10.17
CA TYR A 74 25.50 5.93 -10.62
C TYR A 74 26.84 5.75 -11.32
N PHE A 75 27.76 4.96 -10.75
CA PHE A 75 29.06 4.68 -11.37
C PHE A 75 28.92 3.91 -12.68
N VAL A 76 28.07 2.89 -12.73
CA VAL A 76 27.86 2.09 -13.95
C VAL A 76 27.29 2.96 -15.08
N ILE A 77 26.36 3.86 -14.79
CA ILE A 77 25.68 4.70 -15.80
C ILE A 77 26.61 5.82 -16.30
N PHE A 78 27.20 6.59 -15.38
CA PHE A 78 27.89 7.85 -15.74
C PHE A 78 29.38 7.70 -16.00
N PHE A 79 30.03 6.67 -15.44
CA PHE A 79 31.47 6.44 -15.60
C PHE A 79 31.81 5.27 -16.53
N ASN A 80 30.89 4.97 -17.44
CA ASN A 80 30.95 3.79 -18.29
C ASN A 80 32.24 3.66 -19.13
N ASN A 81 32.73 4.78 -19.69
CA ASN A 81 33.81 4.75 -20.68
C ASN A 81 35.23 4.89 -20.08
N ASN A 82 35.35 5.32 -18.82
CA ASN A 82 36.64 5.73 -18.23
C ASN A 82 37.11 4.85 -17.06
N ASN A 83 36.33 3.84 -16.66
CA ASN A 83 36.65 3.04 -15.49
C ASN A 83 37.38 1.73 -15.87
N HIS A 84 38.69 1.69 -15.63
CA HIS A 84 39.46 0.43 -15.70
C HIS A 84 39.09 -0.57 -14.58
N LEU A 85 38.32 -0.16 -13.57
CA LEU A 85 37.97 -0.99 -12.40
C LEU A 85 36.60 -1.68 -12.50
N LEU A 86 35.66 -1.10 -13.25
CA LEU A 86 34.30 -1.60 -13.41
C LEU A 86 34.09 -2.06 -14.85
N ILE A 87 33.15 -2.99 -15.03
CA ILE A 87 32.79 -3.48 -16.36
C ILE A 87 31.97 -2.42 -17.08
N ASN A 88 32.32 -2.20 -18.34
CA ASN A 88 31.59 -1.32 -19.23
C ASN A 88 30.17 -1.87 -19.48
N LEU A 89 29.16 -1.00 -19.47
CA LEU A 89 27.78 -1.25 -19.87
C LEU A 89 27.70 -2.02 -21.18
N ASN A 90 28.58 -1.77 -22.15
CA ASN A 90 28.57 -2.51 -23.42
C ASN A 90 28.74 -4.03 -23.21
N ILE A 91 29.53 -4.42 -22.21
CA ILE A 91 29.73 -5.83 -21.87
C ILE A 91 28.52 -6.36 -21.09
N LEU A 92 27.89 -5.55 -20.23
CA LEU A 92 26.63 -5.92 -19.57
C LEU A 92 25.46 -6.05 -20.59
N GLU A 93 25.46 -5.21 -21.62
CA GLU A 93 24.54 -5.27 -22.75
C GLU A 93 24.76 -6.56 -23.56
N LEU A 94 26.01 -6.96 -23.78
CA LEU A 94 26.35 -8.23 -24.41
C LEU A 94 25.86 -9.43 -23.58
N ILE A 95 26.12 -9.43 -22.26
CA ILE A 95 25.67 -10.51 -21.34
C ILE A 95 24.14 -10.61 -21.31
N SER A 96 23.45 -9.47 -21.29
CA SER A 96 21.98 -9.42 -21.26
C SER A 96 21.32 -9.56 -22.63
N ASN A 97 22.13 -9.51 -23.70
CA ASN A 97 21.71 -9.36 -25.10
C ASN A 97 20.77 -8.16 -25.34
N THR A 98 20.76 -7.15 -24.47
CA THR A 98 19.85 -5.99 -24.57
C THR A 98 20.60 -4.73 -24.98
N LYS A 99 19.94 -3.86 -25.76
CA LYS A 99 20.48 -2.54 -26.09
C LYS A 99 20.00 -1.52 -25.06
N ARG A 100 20.79 -0.48 -24.78
CA ARG A 100 20.37 0.68 -23.96
C ARG A 100 19.96 0.27 -22.54
N LEU A 101 20.77 -0.61 -21.93
CA LEU A 101 20.60 -1.06 -20.55
C LEU A 101 20.78 0.11 -19.56
N ASP A 102 21.45 1.18 -19.99
CA ASP A 102 21.56 2.46 -19.27
C ASP A 102 20.19 3.01 -18.85
N LEU A 103 19.18 2.96 -19.72
CA LEU A 103 17.81 3.41 -19.40
C LEU A 103 17.16 2.57 -18.31
N PHE A 104 17.37 1.24 -18.34
CA PHE A 104 16.81 0.35 -17.33
C PHE A 104 17.45 0.59 -15.96
N PHE A 105 18.77 0.77 -15.91
CA PHE A 105 19.47 1.13 -14.67
C PHE A 105 19.08 2.53 -14.16
N MET A 106 18.86 3.50 -15.04
CA MET A 106 18.31 4.81 -14.67
C MET A 106 16.92 4.67 -14.02
N ALA A 107 16.06 3.80 -14.55
CA ALA A 107 14.74 3.56 -13.98
C ALA A 107 14.83 2.97 -12.56
N ILE A 108 15.72 1.97 -12.37
CA ILE A 108 15.96 1.37 -11.04
C ILE A 108 16.50 2.40 -10.07
N LEU A 109 17.48 3.21 -10.50
CA LEU A 109 18.07 4.27 -9.69
C LEU A 109 17.01 5.28 -9.21
N ILE A 110 16.11 5.71 -10.10
CA ILE A 110 15.02 6.63 -9.76
C ILE A 110 14.07 5.98 -8.75
N ILE A 111 13.66 4.71 -8.95
CA ILE A 111 12.78 4.01 -8.01
C ILE A 111 13.44 3.88 -6.64
N PHE A 112 14.69 3.45 -6.58
CA PHE A 112 15.40 3.28 -5.31
C PHE A 112 15.53 4.61 -4.58
N THR A 113 15.81 5.69 -5.31
CA THR A 113 15.85 7.04 -4.73
C THR A 113 14.50 7.44 -4.16
N ILE A 114 13.40 7.24 -4.89
CA ILE A 114 12.03 7.51 -4.41
C ILE A 114 11.73 6.69 -3.16
N MET A 115 12.09 5.41 -3.12
CA MET A 115 11.86 4.52 -1.98
C MET A 115 12.66 4.91 -0.74
N GLU A 116 13.92 5.37 -0.91
CA GLU A 116 14.75 5.85 0.20
C GLU A 116 14.26 7.20 0.74
N ILE A 117 13.82 8.13 -0.12
CA ILE A 117 13.18 9.37 0.32
C ILE A 117 11.91 9.06 1.12
N MET A 118 11.09 8.12 0.62
CA MET A 118 9.88 7.66 1.32
C MET A 118 10.21 7.10 2.70
N TRP A 119 11.25 6.27 2.79
CA TRP A 119 11.73 5.72 4.06
C TRP A 119 12.20 6.83 5.02
N LEU A 120 13.00 7.78 4.54
CA LEU A 120 13.58 8.85 5.36
C LEU A 120 12.49 9.69 6.03
N GLU A 121 11.44 10.04 5.28
CA GLU A 121 10.29 10.76 5.85
C GLU A 121 9.54 9.95 6.91
N LEU A 122 9.30 8.66 6.67
CA LEU A 122 8.64 7.79 7.65
C LEU A 122 9.49 7.64 8.91
N PHE A 123 10.78 7.41 8.73
CA PHE A 123 11.75 7.25 9.80
C PHE A 123 11.81 8.50 10.68
N GLN A 124 11.90 9.68 10.06
CA GLN A 124 11.88 10.96 10.76
C GLN A 124 10.59 11.13 11.57
N ARG A 125 9.42 10.89 10.96
CA ARG A 125 8.13 11.00 11.65
C ARG A 125 8.02 10.04 12.83
N ILE A 126 8.56 8.83 12.73
CA ILE A 126 8.58 7.87 13.83
C ILE A 126 9.48 8.34 14.96
N LEU A 127 10.71 8.78 14.66
CA LEU A 127 11.67 9.25 15.68
C LEU A 127 11.20 10.49 16.45
N PHE A 128 10.41 11.36 15.81
CA PHE A 128 9.83 12.54 16.43
C PHE A 128 8.43 12.32 17.02
N TYR A 129 7.94 11.08 17.04
CA TYR A 129 6.59 10.74 17.55
C TYR A 129 5.45 11.49 16.83
N GLN A 130 5.64 11.74 15.54
CA GLN A 130 4.69 12.42 14.66
C GLN A 130 4.15 11.48 13.57
N SER A 131 4.29 10.17 13.74
CA SER A 131 3.82 9.15 12.81
C SER A 131 2.31 8.89 12.99
N PRO A 132 1.46 9.36 12.06
CA PRO A 132 0.01 9.12 12.14
C PRO A 132 -0.36 7.64 12.02
N MET A 133 0.54 6.84 11.43
CA MET A 133 0.40 5.39 11.32
C MET A 133 0.50 4.71 12.68
N ASN A 134 1.49 5.09 13.49
CA ASN A 134 1.67 4.50 14.82
C ASN A 134 0.52 4.92 15.75
N ASP A 135 0.08 6.17 15.68
CA ASP A 135 -1.11 6.64 16.41
C ASP A 135 -2.37 5.84 16.04
N PHE A 136 -2.49 5.45 14.77
CA PHE A 136 -3.58 4.59 14.30
C PHE A 136 -3.41 3.14 14.75
N LEU A 137 -2.18 2.62 14.74
CA LEU A 137 -1.88 1.26 15.20
C LEU A 137 -2.15 1.09 16.69
N ILE A 138 -1.82 2.06 17.54
CA ILE A 138 -2.16 2.04 18.98
C ILE A 138 -3.66 1.80 19.18
N VAL A 139 -4.49 2.56 18.45
CA VAL A 139 -5.96 2.41 18.51
C VAL A 139 -6.40 1.03 18.02
N CYS A 140 -5.73 0.49 17.00
CA CYS A 140 -6.03 -0.86 16.50
C CYS A 140 -5.61 -1.97 17.47
N PHE A 141 -4.48 -1.83 18.18
CA PHE A 141 -4.03 -2.77 19.20
C PHE A 141 -4.98 -2.82 20.39
N GLN A 142 -5.52 -1.67 20.80
CA GLN A 142 -6.50 -1.54 21.88
C GLN A 142 -7.95 -1.87 21.43
N TYR A 143 -8.16 -2.24 20.15
CA TYR A 143 -9.49 -2.46 19.61
C TYR A 143 -10.11 -3.77 20.09
N ASN A 144 -11.25 -3.67 20.79
CA ASN A 144 -12.01 -4.85 21.19
C ASN A 144 -12.67 -5.52 19.98
N GLU A 145 -12.17 -6.69 19.59
CA GLU A 145 -12.66 -7.51 18.48
C GLU A 145 -14.16 -7.81 18.55
N LYS A 146 -14.72 -7.94 19.76
CA LYS A 146 -16.14 -8.23 19.98
C LYS A 146 -17.06 -7.12 19.47
N LYS A 147 -16.54 -5.92 19.20
CA LYS A 147 -17.30 -4.81 18.57
C LYS A 147 -17.59 -5.08 17.08
N LEU A 148 -16.78 -5.90 16.42
CA LEU A 148 -16.98 -6.27 15.02
C LEU A 148 -18.02 -7.39 14.90
N ARG A 149 -18.89 -7.33 13.88
CA ARG A 149 -19.79 -8.46 13.60
C ARG A 149 -18.97 -9.72 13.26
N GLN A 150 -19.42 -10.88 13.73
CA GLN A 150 -18.75 -12.16 13.52
C GLN A 150 -18.45 -12.45 12.04
N LYS A 151 -19.40 -12.12 11.13
CA LYS A 151 -19.21 -12.23 9.67
C LYS A 151 -17.99 -11.44 9.18
N TYR A 152 -17.80 -10.20 9.66
CA TYR A 152 -16.67 -9.36 9.26
C TYR A 152 -15.36 -9.80 9.91
N ARG A 153 -15.42 -10.29 11.15
CA ARG A 153 -14.24 -10.82 11.84
C ARG A 153 -13.70 -12.04 11.10
N LYS A 154 -14.58 -13.00 10.78
CA LYS A 154 -14.20 -14.21 10.01
C LYS A 154 -13.61 -13.82 8.65
N PHE A 155 -14.28 -12.93 7.92
CA PHE A 155 -13.76 -12.43 6.63
C PHE A 155 -12.37 -11.81 6.75
N LEU A 156 -12.09 -11.01 7.78
CA LEU A 156 -10.77 -10.36 7.94
C LEU A 156 -9.67 -11.37 8.29
N ILE A 157 -9.99 -12.38 9.10
CA ILE A 157 -9.05 -13.47 9.43
C ILE A 157 -8.74 -14.26 8.16
N ASP A 158 -9.76 -14.70 7.43
CA ASP A 158 -9.60 -15.45 6.18
C ASP A 158 -8.81 -14.63 5.15
N PHE A 159 -9.16 -13.34 5.01
CA PHE A 159 -8.45 -12.42 4.13
C PHE A 159 -6.98 -12.26 4.54
N HIS A 160 -6.68 -12.11 5.83
CA HIS A 160 -5.30 -12.02 6.30
C HIS A 160 -4.51 -13.29 6.01
N ILE A 161 -5.07 -14.47 6.30
CA ILE A 161 -4.40 -15.75 6.07
C ILE A 161 -4.05 -15.90 4.58
N ILE A 162 -5.03 -15.69 3.70
CA ILE A 162 -4.84 -15.82 2.24
C ILE A 162 -3.83 -14.77 1.76
N SER A 163 -4.04 -13.51 2.11
CA SER A 163 -3.19 -12.42 1.63
C SER A 163 -1.76 -12.56 2.12
N ASN A 164 -1.56 -12.96 3.39
CA ASN A 164 -0.23 -13.19 3.96
C ASN A 164 0.46 -14.40 3.34
N LEU A 165 -0.28 -15.50 3.09
CA LEU A 165 0.26 -16.66 2.39
C LEU A 165 0.73 -16.29 0.99
N VAL A 166 -0.10 -15.57 0.22
CA VAL A 166 0.26 -15.07 -1.12
C VAL A 166 1.50 -14.17 -1.05
N GLY A 167 1.54 -13.22 -0.11
CA GLY A 167 2.68 -12.33 0.07
C GLY A 167 3.98 -13.07 0.40
N ILE A 168 3.94 -14.06 1.30
CA ILE A 168 5.09 -14.89 1.65
C ILE A 168 5.54 -15.74 0.46
N CYS A 169 4.61 -16.37 -0.25
CA CYS A 169 4.93 -17.16 -1.44
C CYS A 169 5.60 -16.29 -2.52
N LEU A 170 5.02 -15.15 -2.86
CA LEU A 170 5.59 -14.23 -3.84
C LEU A 170 6.98 -13.74 -3.42
N TYR A 171 7.14 -13.35 -2.15
CA TYR A 171 8.43 -12.98 -1.60
C TYR A 171 9.43 -14.12 -1.74
N SER A 172 9.11 -15.34 -1.28
CA SER A 172 10.02 -16.49 -1.36
C SER A 172 10.42 -16.84 -2.79
N ILE A 173 9.47 -16.88 -3.73
CA ILE A 173 9.74 -17.16 -5.14
C ILE A 173 10.66 -16.08 -5.71
N SER A 174 10.36 -14.81 -5.45
CA SER A 174 11.19 -13.70 -5.92
C SER A 174 12.61 -13.73 -5.35
N THR A 175 12.79 -14.12 -4.08
CA THR A 175 14.11 -14.28 -3.49
C THR A 175 14.91 -15.42 -4.12
N VAL A 176 14.27 -16.57 -4.40
CA VAL A 176 14.91 -17.69 -5.08
C VAL A 176 15.31 -17.30 -6.50
N ILE A 177 14.44 -16.61 -7.24
CA ILE A 177 14.74 -16.12 -8.58
C ILE A 177 15.96 -15.19 -8.56
N ILE A 178 16.01 -14.24 -7.62
CA ILE A 178 17.16 -13.31 -7.53
C ILE A 178 18.46 -14.04 -7.20
N LEU A 179 18.42 -15.02 -6.28
CA LEU A 179 19.59 -15.83 -5.97
C LEU A 179 20.06 -16.63 -7.19
N LEU A 180 19.15 -17.26 -7.93
CA LEU A 180 19.48 -17.95 -9.18
C LEU A 180 20.06 -16.99 -10.23
N MET A 181 19.46 -15.80 -10.41
CA MET A 181 19.98 -14.78 -11.32
C MET A 181 21.37 -14.30 -10.91
N SER A 182 21.66 -14.20 -9.60
CA SER A 182 23.00 -13.84 -9.12
C SER A 182 24.05 -14.92 -9.40
N LEU A 183 23.67 -16.20 -9.34
CA LEU A 183 24.54 -17.32 -9.70
C LEU A 183 24.80 -17.37 -11.20
N ILE A 184 23.76 -17.22 -12.01
CA ILE A 184 23.87 -17.15 -13.48
C ILE A 184 24.77 -15.98 -13.88
N TYR A 185 24.57 -14.82 -13.26
CA TYR A 185 25.44 -13.65 -13.47
C TYR A 185 26.90 -13.97 -13.14
N ALA A 186 27.19 -14.63 -12.02
CA ALA A 186 28.54 -15.02 -11.65
C ALA A 186 29.17 -16.00 -12.66
N ILE A 187 28.40 -16.94 -13.21
CA ILE A 187 28.88 -17.89 -14.24
C ILE A 187 29.23 -17.14 -15.53
N TYR A 188 28.33 -16.27 -16.01
CA TYR A 188 28.60 -15.46 -17.21
C TYR A 188 29.81 -14.54 -17.01
N MET A 189 29.99 -14.00 -15.80
CA MET A 189 31.15 -13.20 -15.47
C MET A 189 32.47 -13.98 -15.61
N ILE A 190 32.48 -15.26 -15.26
CA ILE A 190 33.64 -16.15 -15.45
C ILE A 190 33.86 -16.44 -16.93
N GLU A 191 32.80 -16.72 -17.70
CA GLU A 191 32.90 -16.97 -19.14
C GLU A 191 33.48 -15.77 -19.90
N VAL A 192 33.00 -14.56 -19.59
CA VAL A 192 33.47 -13.32 -20.19
C VAL A 192 34.94 -13.03 -19.84
N TYR A 193 35.37 -13.42 -18.63
CA TYR A 193 36.78 -13.39 -18.22
C TYR A 193 37.63 -14.39 -19.01
N LEU A 194 37.16 -15.64 -19.20
CA LEU A 194 37.85 -16.66 -19.99
C LEU A 194 38.02 -16.24 -21.46
N ASN A 195 37.07 -15.48 -21.99
CA ASN A 195 37.14 -14.89 -23.32
C ASN A 195 38.09 -13.67 -23.43
N HIS A 196 38.88 -13.38 -22.38
CA HIS A 196 39.88 -12.30 -22.30
C HIS A 196 39.34 -10.88 -22.53
N THR A 197 38.02 -10.67 -22.39
CA THR A 197 37.41 -9.35 -22.57
C THR A 197 37.48 -8.46 -21.32
N ILE A 198 37.67 -9.07 -20.14
CA ILE A 198 37.72 -8.40 -18.84
C ILE A 198 38.95 -8.88 -18.06
N SER A 199 39.57 -8.00 -17.27
CA SER A 199 40.66 -8.39 -16.35
C SER A 199 40.16 -9.07 -15.07
N MET A 200 41.00 -9.89 -14.43
CA MET A 200 40.65 -10.56 -13.17
C MET A 200 40.24 -9.56 -12.07
N ILE A 201 40.93 -8.41 -12.00
CA ILE A 201 40.63 -7.35 -11.03
C ILE A 201 39.23 -6.78 -11.27
N GLN A 202 38.88 -6.47 -12.52
CA GLN A 202 37.54 -5.99 -12.87
C GLN A 202 36.45 -7.00 -12.48
N MET A 203 36.66 -8.29 -12.73
CA MET A 203 35.71 -9.34 -12.34
C MET A 203 35.49 -9.39 -10.82
N ILE A 204 36.57 -9.36 -10.03
CA ILE A 204 36.48 -9.40 -8.56
C ILE A 204 35.80 -8.14 -8.03
N VAL A 205 36.20 -6.96 -8.52
CA VAL A 205 35.64 -5.68 -8.06
C VAL A 205 34.16 -5.58 -8.39
N THR A 206 33.76 -5.95 -9.60
CA THR A 206 32.35 -5.89 -10.04
C THR A 206 31.47 -6.85 -9.26
N THR A 207 31.89 -8.11 -9.08
CA THR A 207 31.13 -9.07 -8.28
C THR A 207 30.92 -8.60 -6.84
N ILE A 208 31.94 -8.04 -6.19
CA ILE A 208 31.82 -7.46 -4.85
C ILE A 208 30.82 -6.28 -4.84
N ILE A 209 30.89 -5.39 -5.83
CA ILE A 209 30.04 -4.19 -5.93
C ILE A 209 28.57 -4.54 -6.21
N PHE A 210 28.28 -5.65 -6.91
CA PHE A 210 26.91 -6.09 -7.21
C PHE A 210 26.24 -6.88 -6.06
N ILE A 211 26.97 -7.42 -5.09
CA ILE A 211 26.38 -8.09 -3.90
C ILE A 211 25.39 -7.16 -3.15
N PRO A 212 25.77 -5.92 -2.79
CA PRO A 212 24.84 -4.94 -2.23
C PRO A 212 23.54 -4.78 -3.03
N VAL A 213 23.63 -4.80 -4.36
CA VAL A 213 22.50 -4.63 -5.28
C VAL A 213 21.49 -5.75 -5.10
N PHE A 214 21.93 -7.00 -5.12
CA PHE A 214 21.05 -8.15 -4.92
C PHE A 214 20.41 -8.15 -3.52
N VAL A 215 21.19 -7.85 -2.47
CA VAL A 215 20.67 -7.77 -1.10
C VAL A 215 19.62 -6.66 -0.97
N HIS A 216 19.84 -5.51 -1.58
CA HIS A 216 18.89 -4.40 -1.55
C HIS A 216 17.61 -4.71 -2.33
N ILE A 217 17.71 -5.36 -3.50
CA ILE A 217 16.53 -5.79 -4.26
C ILE A 217 15.67 -6.74 -3.42
N ILE A 218 16.28 -7.75 -2.78
CA ILE A 218 15.56 -8.67 -1.89
C ILE A 218 14.84 -7.90 -0.78
N PHE A 219 15.50 -6.91 -0.18
CA PHE A 219 14.90 -6.08 0.86
C PHE A 219 13.69 -5.27 0.35
N ILE A 220 13.81 -4.61 -0.80
CA ILE A 220 12.72 -3.84 -1.42
C ILE A 220 11.53 -4.75 -1.77
N LEU A 221 11.78 -5.97 -2.24
CA LEU A 221 10.70 -6.94 -2.49
C LEU A 221 9.97 -7.34 -1.20
N GLY A 222 10.70 -7.47 -0.08
CA GLY A 222 10.07 -7.67 1.22
C GLY A 222 9.19 -6.48 1.63
N GLN A 223 9.61 -5.26 1.35
CA GLN A 223 8.81 -4.06 1.56
C GLN A 223 7.53 -4.09 0.72
N ILE A 224 7.64 -4.41 -0.57
CA ILE A 224 6.49 -4.45 -1.50
C ILE A 224 5.52 -5.57 -1.14
N PHE A 225 5.98 -6.81 -0.98
CA PHE A 225 5.10 -7.97 -0.81
C PHE A 225 4.59 -8.17 0.60
N LEU A 226 5.36 -7.81 1.64
CA LEU A 226 4.98 -8.09 3.03
C LEU A 226 4.43 -6.84 3.72
N ALA A 227 5.13 -5.71 3.65
CA ALA A 227 4.70 -4.52 4.36
C ALA A 227 3.48 -3.85 3.71
N ILE A 228 3.45 -3.70 2.38
CA ILE A 228 2.28 -3.14 1.69
C ILE A 228 1.07 -4.08 1.83
N ASN A 229 1.28 -5.40 1.84
CA ASN A 229 0.20 -6.36 2.06
C ASN A 229 -0.46 -6.19 3.43
N PHE A 230 0.32 -5.95 4.48
CA PHE A 230 -0.25 -5.62 5.80
C PHE A 230 -0.99 -4.26 5.78
N LEU A 231 -0.48 -3.28 5.04
CA LEU A 231 -1.16 -1.99 4.83
C LEU A 231 -2.51 -2.16 4.11
N VAL A 232 -2.58 -3.04 3.11
CA VAL A 232 -3.82 -3.44 2.43
C VAL A 232 -4.80 -4.09 3.40
N PHE A 233 -4.32 -4.93 4.32
CA PHE A 233 -5.16 -5.49 5.39
C PHE A 233 -5.75 -4.40 6.30
N LEU A 234 -4.97 -3.39 6.71
CA LEU A 234 -5.47 -2.28 7.52
C LEU A 234 -6.54 -1.44 6.79
N ILE A 235 -6.38 -1.24 5.48
CA ILE A 235 -7.40 -0.60 4.64
C ILE A 235 -8.70 -1.42 4.63
N GLU A 236 -8.62 -2.74 4.45
CA GLU A 236 -9.79 -3.62 4.50
C GLU A 236 -10.44 -3.66 5.88
N PHE A 237 -9.65 -3.64 6.96
CA PHE A 237 -10.16 -3.54 8.32
C PHE A 237 -11.02 -2.29 8.52
N LEU A 238 -10.52 -1.11 8.13
CA LEU A 238 -11.28 0.14 8.18
C LEU A 238 -12.52 0.09 7.29
N LYS A 239 -12.40 -0.49 6.09
CA LYS A 239 -13.51 -0.61 5.16
C LYS A 239 -14.65 -1.45 5.74
N LYS A 240 -14.33 -2.59 6.38
CA LYS A 240 -15.34 -3.45 7.03
C LYS A 240 -15.98 -2.79 8.24
N ARG A 241 -15.22 -2.01 9.02
CA ARG A 241 -15.80 -1.15 10.09
C ARG A 241 -16.77 -0.11 9.52
N PHE A 242 -16.42 0.51 8.40
CA PHE A 242 -17.30 1.46 7.73
C PHE A 242 -18.55 0.79 7.16
N GLU A 243 -18.43 -0.39 6.56
CA GLU A 243 -19.55 -1.18 6.05
C GLU A 243 -20.54 -1.55 7.17
N GLN A 244 -20.02 -1.90 8.36
CA GLN A 244 -20.84 -2.13 9.54
C GLN A 244 -21.62 -0.87 9.97
N LEU A 245 -21.00 0.31 9.90
CA LEU A 245 -21.70 1.58 10.14
C LEU A 245 -22.74 1.90 9.07
N ALA A 246 -22.43 1.63 7.80
CA ALA A 246 -23.38 1.81 6.71
C ALA A 246 -24.62 0.93 6.88
N ASN A 247 -24.47 -0.28 7.42
CA ASN A 247 -25.59 -1.13 7.77
C ASN A 247 -26.44 -0.55 8.91
N ILE A 248 -25.83 0.11 9.90
CA ILE A 248 -26.59 0.83 10.95
C ILE A 248 -27.40 1.97 10.33
N SER A 249 -26.82 2.73 9.39
CA SER A 249 -27.58 3.79 8.69
C SER A 249 -28.79 3.23 7.92
N ASN A 250 -28.66 2.02 7.35
CA ASN A 250 -29.79 1.35 6.71
C ASN A 250 -30.87 0.92 7.72
N THR A 251 -30.48 0.41 8.89
CA THR A 251 -31.45 0.07 9.95
C THR A 251 -32.17 1.30 10.49
N ILE A 252 -31.49 2.46 10.58
CA ILE A 252 -32.14 3.73 10.96
C ILE A 252 -33.19 4.11 9.92
N TYR A 253 -32.84 4.05 8.63
CA TYR A 253 -33.75 4.31 7.54
C TYR A 253 -35.00 3.41 7.59
N VAL A 254 -34.83 2.09 7.76
CA VAL A 254 -35.94 1.13 7.85
C VAL A 254 -36.77 1.28 9.13
N SER A 255 -36.15 1.67 10.26
CA SER A 255 -36.83 1.79 11.56
C SER A 255 -37.94 2.85 11.60
N PHE A 256 -37.95 3.77 10.62
CA PHE A 256 -39.04 4.74 10.43
C PHE A 256 -40.42 4.07 10.36
N ASN A 257 -40.53 2.90 9.74
CA ASN A 257 -41.81 2.23 9.57
C ASN A 257 -42.41 1.66 10.86
N LYS A 258 -41.66 1.57 11.98
CA LYS A 258 -42.10 0.80 13.15
C LYS A 258 -41.99 1.48 14.53
N LYS A 259 -41.28 2.61 14.72
CA LYS A 259 -41.30 3.48 15.95
C LYS A 259 -40.24 4.59 15.86
N THR A 260 -40.58 5.82 16.25
CA THR A 260 -39.71 7.02 16.10
C THR A 260 -38.56 7.10 17.12
N GLU A 261 -38.72 6.60 18.34
CA GLU A 261 -37.73 6.74 19.43
C GLU A 261 -36.48 5.86 19.24
N TYR A 262 -36.66 4.62 18.76
CA TYR A 262 -35.57 3.70 18.51
C TYR A 262 -34.57 4.23 17.45
N GLY A 263 -35.08 4.94 16.45
CA GLY A 263 -34.26 5.58 15.41
C GLY A 263 -33.32 6.65 15.96
N ILE A 264 -33.74 7.40 16.98
CA ILE A 264 -32.93 8.47 17.61
C ILE A 264 -31.76 7.87 18.41
N ILE A 265 -32.02 6.79 19.17
CA ILE A 265 -30.99 6.08 19.93
C ILE A 265 -29.95 5.49 18.98
N LEU A 266 -30.41 4.83 17.91
CA LEU A 266 -29.53 4.30 16.86
C LEU A 266 -28.73 5.40 16.17
N PHE A 267 -29.33 6.56 15.90
CA PHE A 267 -28.64 7.70 15.31
C PHE A 267 -27.52 8.21 16.22
N ASN A 268 -27.77 8.36 17.52
CA ASN A 268 -26.73 8.79 18.47
C ASN A 268 -25.55 7.81 18.50
N ARG A 269 -25.83 6.50 18.48
CA ARG A 269 -24.81 5.45 18.37
C ARG A 269 -24.05 5.52 17.04
N PHE A 270 -24.77 5.72 15.92
CA PHE A 270 -24.17 5.91 14.61
C PHE A 270 -23.23 7.11 14.59
N ARG A 271 -23.69 8.27 15.08
CA ARG A 271 -22.93 9.52 15.11
C ARG A 271 -21.64 9.36 15.89
N TYR A 272 -21.69 8.79 17.10
CA TYR A 272 -20.50 8.55 17.92
C TYR A 272 -19.47 7.69 17.18
N ASN A 273 -19.91 6.53 16.67
CA ASN A 273 -19.03 5.60 15.96
C ASN A 273 -18.49 6.18 14.65
N TYR A 274 -19.28 6.98 13.94
CA TYR A 274 -18.86 7.66 12.72
C TYR A 274 -17.76 8.68 12.98
N ILE A 275 -17.93 9.53 14.01
CA ILE A 275 -16.93 10.54 14.38
C ILE A 275 -15.62 9.85 14.80
N GLN A 276 -15.72 8.79 15.60
CA GLN A 276 -14.56 7.99 16.00
C GLN A 276 -13.83 7.42 14.78
N LEU A 277 -14.56 6.73 13.89
CA LEU A 277 -13.96 6.12 12.70
C LEU A 277 -13.38 7.19 11.75
N PHE A 278 -14.03 8.34 11.61
CA PHE A 278 -13.50 9.45 10.80
C PHE A 278 -12.18 9.98 11.36
N LYS A 279 -12.07 10.13 12.69
CA LYS A 279 -10.82 10.55 13.35
C LYS A 279 -9.69 9.54 13.10
N GLU A 280 -9.99 8.26 13.22
CA GLU A 280 -9.04 7.17 12.96
C GLU A 280 -8.61 7.13 11.48
N THR A 281 -9.56 7.20 10.54
CA THR A 281 -9.28 7.25 9.10
C THR A 281 -8.47 8.49 8.71
N LYS A 282 -8.76 9.66 9.29
CA LYS A 282 -8.00 10.89 9.03
C LYS A 282 -6.55 10.77 9.49
N ARG A 283 -6.30 10.15 10.65
CA ARG A 283 -4.94 9.85 11.13
C ARG A 283 -4.23 8.92 10.16
N PHE A 284 -4.85 7.79 9.84
CA PHE A 284 -4.26 6.81 8.91
C PHE A 284 -3.99 7.41 7.52
N ASN A 285 -4.88 8.27 7.01
CA ASN A 285 -4.69 8.99 5.75
C ASN A 285 -3.44 9.89 5.77
N GLY A 286 -3.03 10.41 6.93
CA GLY A 286 -1.81 11.22 7.06
C GLY A 286 -0.57 10.49 6.53
N THR A 287 -0.45 9.19 6.77
CA THR A 287 0.66 8.36 6.25
C THR A 287 0.34 7.77 4.89
N ILE A 288 -0.86 7.24 4.70
CA ILE A 288 -1.27 6.57 3.46
C ILE A 288 -1.23 7.52 2.27
N SER A 289 -1.63 8.78 2.45
CA SER A 289 -1.64 9.75 1.37
C SER A 289 -0.26 10.01 0.81
N PHE A 290 0.74 10.16 1.68
CA PHE A 290 2.13 10.28 1.30
C PHE A 290 2.62 8.99 0.62
N LEU A 291 2.40 7.81 1.20
CA LEU A 291 2.82 6.53 0.61
C LEU A 291 2.25 6.32 -0.81
N LEU A 292 0.97 6.63 -1.01
CA LEU A 292 0.31 6.53 -2.32
C LEU A 292 0.94 7.47 -3.35
N LEU A 293 1.35 8.68 -2.94
CA LEU A 293 2.02 9.62 -3.83
C LEU A 293 3.35 9.07 -4.35
N TYR A 294 4.16 8.47 -3.47
CA TYR A 294 5.46 7.89 -3.85
C TYR A 294 5.30 6.67 -4.73
N MET A 295 4.35 5.78 -4.40
CA MET A 295 4.04 4.62 -5.23
C MET A 295 3.51 5.03 -6.61
N GLU A 296 2.63 6.02 -6.68
CA GLU A 296 2.14 6.57 -7.95
C GLU A 296 3.30 7.14 -8.77
N THR A 297 4.10 8.03 -8.18
CA THR A 297 5.23 8.69 -8.86
C THR A 297 6.24 7.66 -9.36
N GLY A 298 6.60 6.68 -8.55
CA GLY A 298 7.49 5.58 -8.93
C GLY A 298 6.92 4.74 -10.08
N SER A 299 5.63 4.37 -10.01
CA SER A 299 4.97 3.57 -11.06
C SER A 299 4.89 4.30 -12.41
N LYS A 300 4.69 5.62 -12.39
CA LYS A 300 4.63 6.47 -13.59
C LYS A 300 6.01 6.69 -14.18
N ALA A 301 7.02 6.97 -13.35
CA ALA A 301 8.41 7.08 -13.78
C ALA A 301 8.88 5.78 -14.43
N TRP A 302 8.60 4.63 -13.80
CA TRP A 302 8.88 3.32 -14.37
C TRP A 302 8.20 3.12 -15.73
N SER A 303 6.91 3.47 -15.82
CA SER A 303 6.16 3.36 -17.08
C SER A 303 6.76 4.17 -18.22
N ILE A 304 7.12 5.43 -17.96
CA ILE A 304 7.71 6.30 -18.99
C ILE A 304 9.05 5.73 -19.46
N ILE A 305 9.95 5.40 -18.54
CA ILE A 305 11.28 4.93 -18.89
C ILE A 305 11.22 3.55 -19.55
N PHE A 306 10.35 2.66 -19.07
CA PHE A 306 10.14 1.36 -19.68
C PHE A 306 9.58 1.48 -21.11
N CYS A 307 8.65 2.40 -21.39
CA CYS A 307 8.21 2.66 -22.76
C CYS A 307 9.38 3.10 -23.66
N ILE A 308 10.26 3.98 -23.18
CA ILE A 308 11.43 4.43 -23.95
C ILE A 308 12.40 3.28 -24.17
N PHE A 309 12.74 2.53 -23.12
CA PHE A 309 13.59 1.35 -23.19
C PHE A 309 13.04 0.31 -24.19
N TYR A 310 11.75 0.01 -24.07
CA TYR A 310 11.05 -0.93 -24.95
C TYR A 310 11.00 -0.43 -26.39
N SER A 311 10.86 0.88 -26.61
CA SER A 311 10.87 1.48 -27.96
C SER A 311 12.20 1.26 -28.69
N GLN A 312 13.31 1.12 -27.95
CA GLN A 312 14.66 0.97 -28.50
C GLN A 312 15.09 -0.50 -28.71
N GLN A 313 14.32 -1.48 -28.21
CA GLN A 313 14.61 -2.89 -28.45
C GLN A 313 14.19 -3.32 -29.86
N ILE A 314 15.09 -4.03 -30.53
CA ILE A 314 14.88 -4.66 -31.84
C ILE A 314 14.31 -6.08 -31.67
N GLN A 315 14.75 -6.82 -30.65
CA GLN A 315 14.26 -8.16 -30.32
C GLN A 315 13.73 -8.21 -28.88
N MET A 316 12.70 -9.04 -28.66
CA MET A 316 12.10 -9.25 -27.35
C MET A 316 12.92 -10.25 -26.54
N ASN A 317 13.86 -9.74 -25.74
CA ASN A 317 14.58 -10.58 -24.79
C ASN A 317 13.74 -10.91 -23.56
N LEU A 318 14.10 -12.01 -22.89
CA LEU A 318 13.47 -12.45 -21.65
C LEU A 318 13.49 -11.37 -20.55
N ILE A 319 14.54 -10.54 -20.48
CA ILE A 319 14.62 -9.40 -19.55
C ILE A 319 13.58 -8.32 -19.88
N ALA A 320 13.40 -7.98 -21.16
CA ALA A 320 12.39 -7.02 -21.61
C ALA A 320 10.98 -7.54 -21.35
N PHE A 321 10.76 -8.84 -21.53
CA PHE A 321 9.49 -9.49 -21.21
C PHE A 321 9.18 -9.47 -19.70
N ILE A 322 10.13 -9.86 -18.86
CA ILE A 322 9.98 -9.86 -17.39
C ILE A 322 9.73 -8.43 -16.88
N SER A 323 10.50 -7.45 -17.34
CA SER A 323 10.32 -6.05 -16.93
C SER A 323 8.95 -5.48 -17.35
N GLY A 324 8.45 -5.85 -18.53
CA GLY A 324 7.09 -5.52 -18.97
C GLY A 324 6.00 -6.17 -18.11
N PHE A 325 6.18 -7.44 -17.76
CA PHE A 325 5.26 -8.13 -16.85
C PHE A 325 5.23 -7.48 -15.47
N ILE A 326 6.40 -7.10 -14.93
CA ILE A 326 6.50 -6.36 -13.66
C ILE A 326 5.71 -5.05 -13.74
N LEU A 327 5.87 -4.28 -14.81
CA LEU A 327 5.15 -3.03 -15.00
C LEU A 327 3.63 -3.20 -15.02
N ILE A 328 3.15 -4.17 -15.79
CA ILE A 328 1.71 -4.49 -15.87
C ILE A 328 1.20 -4.93 -14.49
N SER A 329 1.97 -5.74 -13.76
CA SER A 329 1.59 -6.19 -12.41
C SER A 329 1.52 -5.04 -11.41
N LEU A 330 2.49 -4.10 -11.42
CA LEU A 330 2.49 -2.91 -10.58
C LEU A 330 1.31 -1.99 -10.90
N TYR A 331 0.97 -1.86 -12.18
CA TYR A 331 -0.18 -1.10 -12.62
C TYR A 331 -1.50 -1.68 -12.07
N PHE A 332 -1.74 -2.98 -12.26
CA PHE A 332 -2.92 -3.66 -11.70
C PHE A 332 -2.96 -3.59 -10.17
N PHE A 333 -1.81 -3.66 -9.52
CA PHE A 333 -1.70 -3.51 -8.08
C PHE A 333 -2.16 -2.13 -7.61
N MET A 334 -1.67 -1.05 -8.23
CA MET A 334 -2.06 0.31 -7.90
C MET A 334 -3.55 0.55 -8.14
N ILE A 335 -4.09 0.06 -9.26
CA ILE A 335 -5.54 0.09 -9.54
C ILE A 335 -6.34 -0.63 -8.46
N GLY A 336 -5.90 -1.83 -8.08
CA GLY A 336 -6.54 -2.62 -7.03
C GLY A 336 -6.58 -1.88 -5.70
N LEU A 337 -5.47 -1.22 -5.33
CA LEU A 337 -5.38 -0.36 -4.15
C LEU A 337 -6.37 0.82 -4.22
N TYR A 338 -6.35 1.60 -5.31
CA TYR A 338 -7.26 2.74 -5.48
C TYR A 338 -8.73 2.33 -5.48
N SER A 339 -9.05 1.20 -6.12
CA SER A 339 -10.41 0.66 -6.15
C SER A 339 -10.93 0.38 -4.73
N ARG A 340 -10.09 -0.21 -3.86
CA ARG A 340 -10.45 -0.46 -2.46
C ARG A 340 -10.63 0.84 -1.68
N LEU A 341 -9.74 1.81 -1.86
CA LEU A 341 -9.79 3.12 -1.18
C LEU A 341 -11.03 3.93 -1.60
N ALA A 342 -11.42 3.86 -2.87
CA ALA A 342 -12.58 4.58 -3.42
C ALA A 342 -13.94 4.10 -2.88
N GLN A 343 -14.01 2.91 -2.27
CA GLN A 343 -15.26 2.38 -1.71
C GLN A 343 -15.69 3.11 -0.42
N MET A 344 -14.76 3.65 0.37
CA MET A 344 -15.10 4.40 1.59
C MET A 344 -15.93 5.66 1.32
N PRO A 345 -15.51 6.59 0.43
CA PRO A 345 -16.31 7.77 0.15
C PRO A 345 -17.66 7.43 -0.49
N LEU A 346 -17.72 6.37 -1.31
CA LEU A 346 -18.98 5.87 -1.88
C LEU A 346 -19.96 5.46 -0.77
N ASN A 347 -19.50 4.64 0.18
CA ASN A 347 -20.32 4.23 1.31
C ASN A 347 -20.73 5.42 2.18
N ASN A 348 -19.86 6.42 2.36
CA ASN A 348 -20.19 7.65 3.10
C ASN A 348 -21.32 8.44 2.42
N GLN A 349 -21.27 8.57 1.09
CA GLN A 349 -22.33 9.20 0.31
C GLN A 349 -23.67 8.45 0.46
N LEU A 350 -23.65 7.12 0.45
CA LEU A 350 -24.85 6.30 0.68
C LEU A 350 -25.42 6.49 2.08
N CYS A 351 -24.57 6.50 3.11
CA CYS A 351 -24.99 6.77 4.49
C CYS A 351 -25.67 8.13 4.60
N ARG A 352 -25.02 9.17 4.05
CA ARG A 352 -25.56 10.53 4.01
C ARG A 352 -26.93 10.56 3.35
N ARG A 353 -27.08 9.94 2.18
CA ARG A 353 -28.33 9.94 1.42
C ARG A 353 -29.46 9.27 2.21
N ARG A 354 -29.18 8.11 2.84
CA ARG A 354 -30.14 7.41 3.71
C ARG A 354 -30.56 8.24 4.92
N LEU A 355 -29.60 8.88 5.59
CA LEU A 355 -29.88 9.74 6.75
C LEU A 355 -30.65 11.01 6.36
N ALA A 356 -30.34 11.61 5.20
CA ALA A 356 -31.06 12.76 4.68
C ALA A 356 -32.53 12.42 4.35
N PHE A 357 -32.78 11.27 3.71
CA PHE A 357 -34.14 10.79 3.48
C PHE A 357 -34.89 10.51 4.79
N TRP A 358 -34.24 9.83 5.74
CA TRP A 358 -34.83 9.60 7.05
C TRP A 358 -35.18 10.90 7.79
N MET A 359 -34.32 11.92 7.70
CA MET A 359 -34.57 13.25 8.28
C MET A 359 -35.75 13.96 7.58
N ALA A 360 -35.82 13.90 6.25
CA ALA A 360 -36.92 14.49 5.50
C ALA A 360 -38.27 13.86 5.89
N GLU A 361 -38.32 12.54 6.00
CA GLU A 361 -39.53 11.82 6.41
C GLU A 361 -39.91 12.07 7.88
N GLN A 362 -38.93 12.13 8.79
CA GLN A 362 -39.17 12.57 10.17
C GLN A 362 -39.79 13.98 10.21
N SER A 363 -39.24 14.94 9.45
CA SER A 363 -39.77 16.31 9.41
C SER A 363 -41.23 16.35 8.94
N ARG A 364 -41.59 15.57 7.93
CA ARG A 364 -42.96 15.45 7.42
C ARG A 364 -43.90 14.86 8.47
N TYR A 365 -43.48 13.78 9.15
CA TYR A 365 -44.26 13.16 10.21
C TYR A 365 -44.53 14.14 11.36
N TRP A 366 -43.51 14.84 11.84
CA TRP A 366 -43.64 15.78 12.96
C TRP A 366 -44.52 17.00 12.63
N ASN A 367 -44.48 17.48 11.38
CA ASN A 367 -45.31 18.61 10.94
C ASN A 367 -46.82 18.27 10.90
N LYS A 368 -47.21 16.97 10.88
CA LYS A 368 -48.62 16.56 10.94
C LYS A 368 -49.24 16.67 12.34
N PHE A 369 -48.43 16.63 13.42
CA PHE A 369 -48.94 16.69 14.80
C PHE A 369 -48.90 18.12 15.34
N LYS A 370 -49.87 18.96 14.93
CA LYS A 370 -49.99 20.37 15.33
C LYS A 370 -50.26 20.59 16.84
N HIS A 371 -50.73 19.58 17.58
CA HIS A 371 -51.24 19.73 18.96
C HIS A 371 -50.29 19.30 20.09
N ARG A 372 -48.96 19.36 19.89
CA ARG A 372 -48.00 19.05 20.97
C ARG A 372 -47.63 20.27 21.81
N ASN A 373 -47.40 20.04 23.11
CA ASN A 373 -46.90 21.04 24.06
C ASN A 373 -45.68 21.80 23.52
N TYR A 374 -45.63 23.11 23.75
CA TYR A 374 -44.56 24.02 23.29
C TYR A 374 -43.14 23.49 23.60
N HIS A 375 -42.93 22.97 24.81
CA HIS A 375 -41.65 22.38 25.22
C HIS A 375 -41.23 21.19 24.35
N GLN A 376 -42.16 20.31 24.00
CA GLN A 376 -41.88 19.15 23.14
C GLN A 376 -41.51 19.60 21.71
N GLN A 377 -42.19 20.62 21.18
CA GLN A 377 -41.87 21.18 19.87
C GLN A 377 -40.46 21.80 19.84
N LYS A 378 -40.08 22.52 20.91
CA LYS A 378 -38.73 23.12 21.03
C LYS A 378 -37.64 22.04 21.05
N CYS A 379 -37.82 20.96 21.82
CA CYS A 379 -36.86 19.85 21.88
C CYS A 379 -36.70 19.15 20.52
N ILE A 380 -37.81 18.89 19.81
CA ILE A 380 -37.78 18.28 18.47
C ILE A 380 -37.05 19.17 17.48
N ARG A 381 -37.32 20.49 17.48
CA ARG A 381 -36.59 21.44 16.61
C ARG A 381 -35.08 21.43 16.86
N ILE A 382 -34.65 21.45 18.12
CA ILE A 382 -33.22 21.39 18.46
C ILE A 382 -32.59 20.08 17.97
N LEU A 383 -33.27 18.95 18.11
CA LEU A 383 -32.80 17.66 17.61
C LEU A 383 -32.64 17.67 16.08
N MET A 384 -33.63 18.21 15.36
CA MET A 384 -33.62 18.32 13.90
C MET A 384 -32.51 19.25 13.40
N ILE A 385 -32.24 20.35 14.09
CA ILE A 385 -31.11 21.24 13.79
C ILE A 385 -29.79 20.50 13.97
N LYS A 386 -29.61 19.78 15.08
CA LYS A 386 -28.39 18.97 15.33
C LYS A 386 -28.19 17.90 14.27
N LEU A 387 -29.27 17.25 13.85
CA LEU A 387 -29.27 16.24 12.78
C LEU A 387 -28.87 16.83 11.44
N ASN A 388 -29.49 17.96 11.05
CA ASN A 388 -29.20 18.65 9.81
C ASN A 388 -27.73 19.07 9.74
N PHE A 389 -27.25 19.70 10.82
CA PHE A 389 -25.87 20.15 10.93
C PHE A 389 -24.89 18.97 10.81
N PHE A 390 -25.21 17.83 11.43
CA PHE A 390 -24.39 16.62 11.27
C PHE A 390 -24.38 16.08 9.83
N ILE A 391 -25.53 16.05 9.14
CA ILE A 391 -25.60 15.60 7.74
C ILE A 391 -24.85 16.55 6.81
N GLN A 392 -24.94 17.87 7.04
CA GLN A 392 -24.16 18.87 6.33
C GLN A 392 -22.65 18.68 6.55
N ILE A 393 -22.24 18.46 7.80
CA ILE A 393 -20.85 18.11 8.14
C ILE A 393 -20.42 16.83 7.42
N MET A 394 -21.24 15.76 7.43
CA MET A 394 -20.93 14.52 6.70
C MET A 394 -20.78 14.76 5.19
N ALA A 395 -21.50 15.73 4.62
CA ALA A 395 -21.42 16.08 3.21
C ALA A 395 -20.12 16.81 2.87
N HIS A 396 -19.63 17.66 3.77
CA HIS A 396 -18.42 18.47 3.57
C HIS A 396 -17.15 17.75 4.02
N ASN A 397 -17.28 16.80 4.95
CA ASN A 397 -16.17 15.97 5.40
C ASN A 397 -15.72 15.03 4.28
N ARG A 398 -14.45 15.18 3.88
CA ARG A 398 -13.77 14.25 2.97
C ARG A 398 -13.46 12.93 3.68
N PHE A 399 -14.49 12.11 3.93
CA PHE A 399 -14.34 10.79 4.52
C PHE A 399 -13.72 9.83 3.50
N GLY A 400 -12.43 9.53 3.65
CA GLY A 400 -11.69 8.65 2.77
C GLY A 400 -10.21 9.00 2.75
N PHE A 401 -9.57 8.73 1.61
CA PHE A 401 -8.13 8.90 1.45
C PHE A 401 -7.79 9.90 0.35
N THR A 402 -6.62 10.52 0.46
CA THR A 402 -6.04 11.39 -0.56
C THR A 402 -4.78 10.76 -1.14
N CYS A 403 -4.41 11.09 -2.37
CA CYS A 403 -3.07 10.83 -2.90
C CYS A 403 -2.23 12.10 -2.73
N GLY A 404 -1.38 12.13 -1.70
CA GLY A 404 -0.68 13.33 -1.24
C GLY A 404 -1.63 14.51 -1.02
N ARG A 405 -1.22 15.67 -1.54
CA ARG A 405 -2.06 16.88 -1.66
C ARG A 405 -2.74 17.02 -3.02
N LEU A 406 -2.56 16.06 -3.93
CA LEU A 406 -2.99 16.18 -5.32
C LEU A 406 -4.50 16.03 -5.46
N PHE A 407 -5.06 14.92 -4.98
CA PHE A 407 -6.50 14.67 -5.13
C PHE A 407 -7.07 13.75 -4.06
N PHE A 408 -8.39 13.83 -3.89
CA PHE A 408 -9.17 12.93 -3.05
C PHE A 408 -9.60 11.70 -3.86
N ILE A 409 -9.36 10.51 -3.31
CA ILE A 409 -9.57 9.25 -4.02
C ILE A 409 -11.06 8.93 -4.03
N THR A 410 -11.71 9.19 -5.15
CA THR A 410 -13.12 8.88 -5.39
C THR A 410 -13.25 7.84 -6.50
N LYS A 411 -14.43 7.23 -6.65
CA LYS A 411 -14.72 6.31 -7.76
C LYS A 411 -14.47 6.97 -9.12
N PHE A 412 -14.81 8.26 -9.26
CA PHE A 412 -14.55 9.02 -10.49
C PHE A 412 -13.06 9.18 -10.76
N LYS A 413 -12.28 9.65 -9.76
CA LYS A 413 -10.84 9.81 -9.92
C LYS A 413 -10.11 8.48 -10.17
N TYR A 414 -10.58 7.39 -9.59
CA TYR A 414 -10.10 6.05 -9.90
C TYR A 414 -10.31 5.68 -11.38
N ILE A 415 -11.51 5.92 -11.92
CA ILE A 415 -11.80 5.66 -13.35
C ILE A 415 -10.96 6.58 -14.25
N GLU A 416 -10.79 7.85 -13.88
CA GLU A 416 -9.96 8.80 -14.60
C GLU A 416 -8.49 8.34 -14.66
N LEU A 417 -7.91 7.92 -13.53
CA LEU A 417 -6.55 7.37 -13.47
C LEU A 417 -6.41 6.10 -14.31
N PHE A 418 -7.42 5.23 -14.30
CA PHE A 418 -7.45 4.04 -15.16
C PHE A 418 -7.42 4.44 -16.64
N LEU A 419 -8.28 5.37 -17.05
CA LEU A 419 -8.38 5.84 -18.45
C LEU A 419 -7.10 6.55 -18.92
N MET A 420 -6.47 7.37 -18.07
CA MET A 420 -5.21 8.04 -18.40
C MET A 420 -4.05 7.07 -18.69
N ASN A 421 -4.15 5.83 -18.20
CA ASN A 421 -3.14 4.80 -18.43
C ASN A 421 -3.45 3.89 -19.63
N VAL A 422 -4.66 3.94 -20.20
CA VAL A 422 -5.03 3.17 -21.40
C VAL A 422 -4.12 3.51 -22.61
N PRO A 423 -3.74 4.77 -22.87
CA PRO A 423 -2.81 5.09 -23.96
C PRO A 423 -1.46 4.37 -23.83
N ILE A 424 -0.95 4.18 -22.62
CA ILE A 424 0.30 3.46 -22.36
C ILE A 424 0.13 1.98 -22.76
N ILE A 425 -1.00 1.37 -22.39
CA ILE A 425 -1.34 -0.01 -22.77
C ILE A 425 -1.47 -0.14 -24.29
N MET A 426 -2.09 0.84 -24.95
CA MET A 426 -2.24 0.87 -26.41
C MET A 426 -0.90 1.02 -27.13
N LEU A 427 0.03 1.82 -26.61
CA LEU A 427 1.38 1.96 -27.17
C LEU A 427 2.17 0.64 -27.05
N PHE A 428 2.04 -0.08 -25.93
CA PHE A 428 2.60 -1.43 -25.79
C PHE A 428 2.00 -2.40 -26.80
N TYR A 429 0.67 -2.44 -26.90
CA TYR A 429 -0.04 -3.35 -27.78
C TYR A 429 0.33 -3.13 -29.26
N ARG A 430 0.34 -1.87 -29.71
CA ARG A 430 0.70 -1.53 -31.10
C ARG A 430 2.08 -2.05 -31.47
N LYS A 431 3.08 -1.90 -30.59
CA LYS A 431 4.44 -2.33 -30.90
C LYS A 431 4.59 -3.85 -30.89
N ILE A 432 3.89 -4.57 -30.00
CA ILE A 432 3.83 -6.03 -30.04
C ILE A 432 3.25 -6.51 -31.37
N CYS A 433 2.09 -5.99 -31.78
CA CYS A 433 1.44 -6.40 -33.02
C CYS A 433 2.20 -5.98 -34.29
N MET A 434 3.02 -4.92 -34.24
CA MET A 434 3.85 -4.49 -35.37
C MET A 434 5.22 -5.17 -35.43
N MET A 435 5.59 -5.98 -34.43
CA MET A 435 6.82 -6.80 -34.48
C MET A 435 6.61 -8.19 -35.11
N ASP A 436 5.35 -8.61 -35.27
CA ASP A 436 4.98 -9.88 -35.91
C ASP A 436 4.84 -9.78 -37.45
N ASN A 437 5.06 -8.59 -38.03
CA ASN A 437 5.15 -8.32 -39.47
C ASN A 437 6.54 -7.78 -39.81
#